data_AF-A0A1Y4R5P9-F1
#
_entry.id   AF-A0A1Y4R5P9-F1
#
_cell.length_a   1.000
_cell.length_b   1.000
_cell.length_c   1.000
_cell.angle_alpha   90.00
_cell.angle_beta   90.00
_cell.angle_gamma   90.00
#
_symmetry.space_group_name_H-M   'P 1'
#
loop_
_entity.id
_entity.type
_entity.pdbx_description
1 polymer ?
#
loop_
_entity_poly.entity_id
_entity_poly.type
_entity_poly.pdbx_seq_one_letter_code
_entity_poly.pdbx_strand_id
1 'polypeptide(L)' 'MKELDVVKLIKEFKGLPIGTKGAIVLEYDGIYYEVEFYDSNGDTLGVFTTPGDVLKVVSSN' A
#
# COMPACT_ATOMS: atom_id res chain seq x y z
N MET A 1 5.73 -9.32 0.79
CA MET A 1 4.47 -8.85 1.38
C MET A 1 3.38 -9.62 0.66
N LYS A 2 2.30 -10.02 1.32
CA LYS A 2 1.26 -10.85 0.71
C LYS A 2 -0.08 -10.12 0.66
N GLU A 3 -1.02 -10.66 -0.10
CA GLU A 3 -2.40 -10.18 -0.10
C GLU A 3 -2.94 -10.08 1.33
N LEU A 4 -3.67 -9.00 1.60
CA LEU A 4 -4.23 -8.60 2.90
C LEU A 4 -3.22 -8.12 3.95
N ASP A 5 -1.92 -8.09 3.66
CA ASP A 5 -0.97 -7.36 4.52
C ASP A 5 -1.32 -5.86 4.50
N VAL A 6 -1.29 -5.23 5.67
CA VAL A 6 -1.40 -3.78 5.79
C VAL A 6 -0.03 -3.17 5.64
N VAL A 7 0.09 -2.19 4.76
CA VAL A 7 1.31 -1.46 4.46
C VAL A 7 1.12 0.04 4.69
N LYS A 8 2.24 0.77 4.71
CA LYS A 8 2.24 2.23 4.62
C LYS A 8 3.31 2.71 3.65
N LEU A 9 3.08 3.88 3.05
CA LEU A 9 4.09 4.58 2.28
C LEU A 9 5.25 5.05 3.16
N ILE A 10 6.48 4.82 2.72
CA ILE A 10 7.71 5.37 3.32
C ILE A 10 8.32 6.51 2.48
N LYS A 11 7.76 6.77 1.30
CA LYS A 11 8.08 7.88 0.40
C LYS A 11 6.76 8.41 -0.19
N GLU A 12 6.73 9.66 -0.64
CA GLU A 12 5.57 10.15 -1.39
C GLU A 12 5.38 9.34 -2.68
N PHE A 13 4.15 9.02 -3.03
CA PHE A 13 3.85 8.21 -4.21
C PHE A 13 2.52 8.64 -4.83
N LYS A 14 2.53 9.01 -6.12
CA LYS A 14 1.33 9.44 -6.87
C LYS A 14 0.50 10.53 -6.15
N GLY A 15 1.17 11.46 -5.47
CA GLY A 15 0.53 12.53 -4.70
C GLY A 15 0.00 12.12 -3.33
N LEU A 16 0.15 10.86 -2.93
CA LEU A 16 -0.14 10.39 -1.57
C LEU A 16 1.04 10.71 -0.64
N PRO A 17 0.77 11.25 0.56
CA PRO A 17 1.82 11.61 1.51
C PRO A 17 2.49 10.38 2.13
N ILE A 18 3.69 10.59 2.68
CA ILE A 18 4.38 9.58 3.49
C ILE A 18 3.48 9.16 4.66
N GLY A 19 3.41 7.86 4.92
CA GLY A 19 2.62 7.29 6.01
C GLY A 19 1.18 6.92 5.65
N THR A 20 0.68 7.26 4.46
CA THR A 20 -0.62 6.78 3.97
C THR A 20 -0.65 5.26 4.02
N LYS A 21 -1.69 4.71 4.66
CA LYS A 21 -1.88 3.28 4.83
C LYS A 21 -2.62 2.70 3.63
N GLY A 22 -2.36 1.43 3.38
CA GLY A 22 -3.11 0.67 2.41
C GLY A 22 -3.10 -0.82 2.73
N ALA A 23 -3.95 -1.56 2.04
CA ALA A 23 -3.97 -3.02 2.06
C ALA A 23 -3.49 -3.54 0.71
N ILE A 24 -2.64 -4.58 0.72
CA ILE A 24 -2.27 -5.27 -0.52
C ILE A 24 -3.47 -6.09 -0.99
N VAL A 25 -3.92 -5.84 -2.20
CA VAL A 25 -5.03 -6.59 -2.84
C VAL A 25 -4.54 -7.55 -3.91
N LEU A 26 -3.29 -7.42 -4.37
CA LEU A 26 -2.63 -8.37 -5.27
C LEU A 26 -1.10 -8.26 -5.18
N GLU A 27 -0.41 -9.39 -5.14
CA GLU A 27 1.02 -9.48 -5.39
C GLU A 27 1.27 -9.89 -6.84
N TYR A 28 2.11 -9.16 -7.58
CA TYR A 28 2.43 -9.47 -8.98
C TYR A 28 3.63 -10.43 -9.09
N ASP A 29 4.81 -9.95 -8.69
CA ASP A 29 6.10 -10.62 -8.92
C ASP A 29 7.07 -10.49 -7.72
N GLY A 30 6.56 -10.06 -6.57
CA GLY A 30 7.36 -9.75 -5.38
C GLY A 30 8.10 -8.40 -5.44
N ILE A 31 8.02 -7.68 -6.56
CA ILE A 31 8.58 -6.34 -6.75
C ILE A 31 7.44 -5.31 -6.76
N TYR A 32 6.34 -5.61 -7.43
CA TYR A 32 5.15 -4.75 -7.51
C TYR A 32 3.94 -5.38 -6.82
N TYR A 33 3.11 -4.50 -6.26
CA TYR A 33 1.91 -4.84 -5.52
C TYR A 33 0.77 -3.95 -5.95
N GLU A 34 -0.44 -4.48 -6.07
CA GLU A 34 -1.63 -3.65 -6.10
C GLU A 34 -2.03 -3.31 -4.66
N VAL A 35 -2.11 -2.02 -4.37
CA VAL A 35 -2.43 -1.53 -3.02
C VAL A 35 -3.64 -0.62 -3.09
N GLU A 36 -4.66 -0.95 -2.30
CA GLU A 36 -5.76 -0.05 -1.99
C GLU A 36 -5.35 0.85 -0.83
N PHE A 37 -5.11 2.13 -1.11
CA PHE A 37 -4.82 3.13 -0.08
C PHE A 37 -6.11 3.74 0.43
N TYR A 38 -6.13 4.05 1.73
CA TYR A 38 -7.30 4.60 2.41
C TYR A 38 -6.90 5.70 3.40
N ASP A 39 -7.87 6.56 3.72
CA ASP A 39 -7.69 7.66 4.67
C ASP A 39 -7.92 7.21 6.13
N SER A 40 -7.91 8.17 7.07
CA SER A 40 -8.14 7.87 8.49
C SER A 40 -9.56 7.40 8.83
N ASN A 41 -10.53 7.66 7.95
CA ASN A 41 -11.91 7.20 8.10
C ASN A 41 -12.11 5.80 7.51
N GLY A 42 -11.11 5.28 6.79
CA GLY A 42 -11.18 4.03 6.06
C GLY A 42 -11.74 4.17 4.65
N ASP A 43 -11.91 5.41 4.16
CA ASP A 43 -12.37 5.66 2.81
C ASP A 43 -11.25 5.44 1.80
N THR A 44 -11.55 4.73 0.71
CA THR A 44 -10.59 4.43 -0.35
C THR A 44 -10.15 5.71 -1.06
N LEU A 45 -8.84 5.97 -1.02
CA LEU A 45 -8.18 7.04 -1.77
C LEU A 45 -7.86 6.62 -3.21
N GLY A 46 -7.65 5.32 -3.42
CA GLY A 46 -7.42 4.73 -4.73
C GLY A 46 -6.66 3.42 -4.68
N VAL A 47 -6.69 2.70 -5.79
CA VAL A 47 -5.97 1.44 -6.00
C VAL A 47 -4.85 1.68 -7.01
N PHE A 48 -3.62 1.33 -6.65
CA PHE A 48 -2.45 1.56 -7.50
C PHE A 48 -1.50 0.37 -7.52
N THR A 49 -1.02 0.02 -8.70
CA THR A 49 0.24 -0.71 -8.86
C THR A 49 1.37 0.12 -8.25
N THR A 50 2.01 -0.43 -7.22
CA THR A 50 2.92 0.25 -6.31
C THR A 50 4.19 -0.59 -6.15
N PRO A 51 5.39 0.00 -6.35
CA PRO A 51 6.64 -0.73 -6.13
C PRO A 51 6.86 -1.00 -4.64
N GLY A 52 7.41 -2.17 -4.31
CA GLY A 52 7.63 -2.59 -2.94
C GLY A 52 8.63 -1.71 -2.17
N ASP A 53 9.52 -0.99 -2.87
CA ASP A 53 10.53 -0.13 -2.26
C ASP A 53 9.97 1.18 -1.66
N VAL A 54 8.70 1.51 -1.93
CA VAL A 54 7.97 2.61 -1.29
C VAL A 54 7.06 2.14 -0.17
N LEU A 55 6.97 0.83 0.08
CA LEU A 55 6.07 0.22 1.04
C LEU A 55 6.81 -0.32 2.26
N LYS A 56 6.15 -0.26 3.41
CA LYS A 56 6.56 -0.98 4.62
C LYS A 56 5.34 -1.67 5.24
N VAL A 57 5.47 -2.96 5.51
CA VAL A 57 4.45 -3.72 6.25
C VAL A 57 4.31 -3.17 7.66
N VAL A 58 3.06 -2.93 8.06
CA VAL A 58 2.68 -2.49 9.41
C VAL A 58 1.88 -3.55 10.18
N SER A 59 1.16 -4.42 9.47
CA SER A 59 0.49 -5.59 10.04
C SER A 59 0.46 -6.69 8.99
N SER A 60 0.78 -7.91 9.40
CA SER A 60 0.67 -9.09 8.55
C SER A 60 -0.53 -9.92 8.95
N ASN A 61 -1.20 -10.48 7.95
CA ASN A 61 -2.15 -11.57 8.17
C ASN A 61 -1.41 -12.92 8.22
#